data_AF-A0A7S3ZI72-F1
#
_entry.id   AF-A0A7S3ZI72-F1
#
_cell.length_a   1.000
_cell.length_b   1.000
_cell.length_c   1.000
_cell.angle_alpha   90.00
_cell.angle_beta   90.00
_cell.angle_gamma   90.00
#
_symmetry.space_group_name_H-M   'P 1'
#
loop_
_entity.id
_entity.type
_entity.pdbx_description
1 polymer ?
#
loop_
_entity_poly.entity_id
_entity_poly.type
_entity_poly.pdbx_seq_one_letter_code
_entity_poly.pdbx_strand_id
1 'polypeptide(L)'
;MIPNYGVFRPKVKQCPFSTDLVLERSKDWEKQVKTRFYVYPIHLSGAFILSQSLSAAFYLVTLRLMARDYLAAAKVLSSCSTDTSFTDEERWIVKLIERTKEDSHPDAHACRLRLAGICKGCSEEAPVEVKSDKEGYLKKYPHVSVECRLTLDEEIVLGIDGDRLRYFQAVEQASRLNKSLDFPAGPCRAKQG
;
A
#
# COMPACT_ATOMS: atom_id res chain seq x y z
N MET A 1 -17.39 15.33 5.88
CA MET A 1 -18.24 14.25 5.34
C MET A 1 -17.96 14.14 3.84
N ILE A 2 -17.66 12.95 3.34
CA ILE A 2 -17.33 12.72 1.92
C ILE A 2 -18.37 11.74 1.35
N PRO A 3 -19.04 12.06 0.23
CA PRO A 3 -19.98 11.14 -0.40
C PRO A 3 -19.22 9.96 -1.01
N ASN A 4 -19.74 8.75 -0.81
CA ASN A 4 -19.23 7.56 -1.46
C ASN A 4 -19.88 7.44 -2.84
N TYR A 5 -19.19 7.88 -3.90
CA TYR A 5 -19.61 7.72 -5.30
C TYR A 5 -18.48 7.15 -6.14
N GLY A 6 -18.83 6.63 -7.32
CA GLY A 6 -17.83 6.26 -8.32
C GLY A 6 -17.05 7.51 -8.73
N VAL A 7 -15.74 7.42 -8.76
CA VAL A 7 -14.88 8.54 -9.16
C VAL A 7 -14.07 8.18 -10.39
N PHE A 8 -13.90 9.14 -11.29
CA PHE A 8 -12.93 9.03 -12.37
C PHE A 8 -12.31 10.39 -12.69
N ARG A 9 -11.11 10.33 -13.25
CA ARG A 9 -10.38 11.50 -13.72
C ARG A 9 -10.59 11.63 -15.24
N PRO A 10 -11.26 12.68 -15.73
CA PRO A 10 -11.42 12.90 -17.17
C PRO A 10 -10.06 13.21 -17.81
N LYS A 11 -9.80 12.65 -18.98
CA LYS A 11 -8.59 12.95 -19.75
C LYS A 11 -8.79 14.22 -20.56
N VAL A 12 -8.23 15.32 -20.08
CA VAL A 12 -8.22 16.59 -20.80
C VAL A 12 -6.89 16.72 -21.54
N LYS A 13 -6.91 16.78 -22.88
CA LYS A 13 -5.69 16.85 -23.70
C LYS A 13 -4.78 18.03 -23.34
N GLN A 14 -5.37 19.15 -22.93
CA GLN A 14 -4.65 20.37 -22.55
C GLN A 14 -3.95 20.24 -21.19
N CYS A 15 -4.47 19.38 -20.30
CA CYS A 15 -4.00 19.20 -18.94
C CYS A 15 -3.91 17.70 -18.61
N PRO A 16 -2.91 16.96 -19.14
CA PRO A 16 -2.75 15.52 -18.87
C PRO A 16 -2.50 15.24 -17.38
N PHE A 17 -2.04 16.25 -16.65
CA PHE A 17 -1.82 16.19 -15.22
C PHE A 17 -2.94 16.81 -14.38
N SER A 18 -4.15 17.03 -14.92
CA SER A 18 -5.28 17.48 -14.10
C SER A 18 -5.59 16.48 -12.96
N THR A 19 -6.04 17.01 -11.83
CA THR A 19 -6.52 16.28 -10.65
C THR A 19 -8.03 16.46 -10.46
N ASP A 20 -8.71 17.03 -11.45
CA ASP A 20 -10.16 17.22 -11.42
C ASP A 20 -10.86 15.87 -11.42
N LEU A 21 -11.81 15.68 -10.50
CA LEU A 21 -12.55 14.44 -10.34
C LEU A 21 -14.01 14.65 -10.71
N VAL A 22 -14.53 13.72 -11.49
CA VAL A 22 -15.96 13.66 -11.81
C VAL A 22 -16.58 12.53 -11.00
N LEU A 23 -17.69 12.85 -10.36
CA LEU A 23 -18.49 11.91 -9.56
C LEU A 23 -19.53 11.26 -10.47
N GLU A 24 -19.55 9.93 -10.47
CA GLU A 24 -20.44 9.10 -11.26
C GLU A 24 -21.37 8.32 -10.34
N ARG A 25 -22.68 8.56 -10.48
CA ARG A 25 -23.73 7.80 -9.81
C ARG A 25 -24.24 6.73 -10.76
N SER A 26 -23.57 5.57 -10.77
CA SER A 26 -23.99 4.43 -11.59
C SER A 26 -25.01 3.55 -10.87
N LYS A 27 -25.77 2.75 -11.64
CA LYS A 27 -26.68 1.73 -11.08
C LYS A 27 -25.92 0.61 -10.37
N ASP A 28 -24.67 0.35 -10.76
CA ASP A 28 -23.82 -0.66 -10.12
C ASP A 28 -23.37 -0.19 -8.74
N TRP A 29 -23.02 1.10 -8.63
CA TRP A 29 -22.72 1.75 -7.35
C TRP A 29 -23.91 1.62 -6.37
N GLU A 30 -25.13 1.88 -6.85
CA GLU A 30 -26.32 1.86 -6.00
C GLU A 30 -26.56 0.48 -5.36
N LYS A 31 -26.27 -0.59 -6.11
CA LYS A 31 -26.42 -2.00 -5.69
C LYS A 31 -25.33 -2.48 -4.75
N GLN A 32 -24.08 -2.07 -4.97
CA GLN A 32 -22.91 -2.59 -4.24
C GLN A 32 -22.58 -1.79 -2.99
N VAL A 33 -22.85 -0.49 -2.98
CA VAL A 33 -22.52 0.40 -1.86
C VAL A 33 -23.71 0.54 -0.92
N LYS A 34 -23.52 0.16 0.35
CA LYS A 34 -24.51 0.38 1.41
C LYS A 34 -24.33 1.75 2.05
N THR A 35 -23.08 2.16 2.28
CA THR A 35 -22.77 3.41 2.98
C THR A 35 -22.69 4.59 2.02
N ARG A 36 -23.60 5.57 2.15
CA ARG A 36 -23.67 6.72 1.22
C ARG A 36 -22.67 7.83 1.51
N PHE A 37 -22.25 7.97 2.77
CA PHE A 37 -21.31 9.01 3.18
C PHE A 37 -20.33 8.44 4.20
N TYR A 38 -19.05 8.78 4.05
CA TYR A 38 -18.04 8.51 5.05
C TYR A 38 -17.72 9.79 5.82
N VAL A 39 -17.62 9.66 7.14
CA VAL A 39 -17.18 10.74 8.03
C VAL A 39 -15.78 10.39 8.51
N TYR A 40 -14.83 11.27 8.20
CA TYR A 40 -13.46 11.11 8.64
C TYR A 40 -13.15 12.14 9.73
N PRO A 41 -13.03 11.71 11.00
CA PRO A 41 -12.60 12.62 12.04
C PRO A 41 -11.15 13.04 11.81
N ILE A 42 -10.89 14.31 12.09
CA ILE A 42 -9.55 14.87 12.12
C ILE A 42 -9.04 14.70 13.54
N HIS A 43 -7.81 14.20 13.69
CA HIS A 43 -7.21 14.11 15.01
C HIS A 43 -7.01 15.50 15.62
N LEU A 44 -6.93 15.58 16.95
CA LEU A 44 -6.76 16.84 17.70
C LEU A 44 -5.55 17.67 17.24
N SER A 45 -4.50 17.02 16.74
CA SER A 45 -3.31 17.68 16.19
C SER A 45 -3.53 18.33 14.81
N GLY A 46 -4.66 18.09 14.15
CA GLY A 46 -4.94 18.56 12.78
C GLY A 46 -4.12 17.89 11.68
N ALA A 47 -3.20 16.98 12.03
CA ALA A 47 -2.20 16.46 11.10
C ALA A 47 -2.63 15.19 10.34
N PHE A 48 -3.61 14.44 10.86
CA PHE A 48 -4.04 13.18 10.24
C PHE A 48 -5.55 12.97 10.27
N ILE A 49 -5.99 12.26 9.25
CA ILE A 49 -7.38 11.85 9.03
C ILE A 49 -7.50 10.39 9.48
N LEU A 50 -8.53 10.10 10.27
CA LEU A 50 -8.79 8.75 10.76
C LEU A 50 -9.90 8.10 9.95
N SER A 51 -9.74 6.82 9.61
CA SER A 51 -10.77 5.97 9.02
C SER A 51 -11.39 5.08 10.09
N GLN A 52 -12.72 5.10 10.21
CA GLN A 52 -13.45 4.29 11.19
C GLN A 52 -13.79 2.87 10.69
N SER A 53 -13.66 2.64 9.38
CA SER A 53 -13.88 1.34 8.74
C SER A 53 -12.89 1.12 7.60
N LEU A 54 -12.69 -0.14 7.23
CA LEU A 54 -11.81 -0.52 6.12
C LEU A 54 -12.35 0.03 4.78
N SER A 55 -13.66 -0.05 4.54
CA SER A 55 -14.28 0.52 3.34
C SER A 55 -14.03 2.03 3.21
N ALA A 56 -14.12 2.77 4.32
CA ALA A 56 -13.77 4.19 4.36
C ALA A 56 -12.27 4.41 4.08
N ALA A 57 -11.40 3.58 4.64
CA ALA A 57 -9.97 3.66 4.41
C ALA A 57 -9.61 3.45 2.92
N PHE A 58 -10.15 2.39 2.30
CA PHE A 58 -9.96 2.15 0.85
C PHE A 58 -10.53 3.28 0.00
N TYR A 59 -11.69 3.83 0.37
CA TYR A 59 -12.26 4.94 -0.38
C TYR A 59 -11.36 6.19 -0.32
N LEU A 60 -10.84 6.49 0.87
CA LEU A 60 -9.89 7.58 1.07
C LEU A 60 -8.60 7.37 0.27
N VAL A 61 -8.06 6.15 0.25
CA VAL A 61 -6.89 5.79 -0.57
C VAL A 61 -7.17 6.04 -2.06
N THR A 62 -8.31 5.56 -2.57
CA THR A 62 -8.71 5.78 -3.97
C THR A 62 -8.77 7.27 -4.29
N LEU A 63 -9.39 8.09 -3.43
CA LEU A 63 -9.45 9.54 -3.63
C LEU A 63 -8.06 10.18 -3.63
N ARG A 64 -7.16 9.77 -2.71
CA ARG A 64 -5.80 10.30 -2.64
C ARG A 64 -4.96 9.93 -3.87
N LEU A 65 -5.07 8.68 -4.35
CA LEU A 65 -4.44 8.27 -5.61
C LEU A 65 -4.98 9.05 -6.81
N MET A 66 -6.29 9.29 -6.84
CA MET A 66 -6.94 10.13 -7.86
C MET A 66 -6.53 11.60 -7.78
N ALA A 67 -6.16 12.10 -6.60
CA ALA A 67 -5.60 13.44 -6.40
C ALA A 67 -4.08 13.51 -6.64
N ARG A 68 -3.41 12.38 -6.92
CA ARG A 68 -1.94 12.22 -6.95
C ARG A 68 -1.23 12.55 -5.63
N ASP A 69 -1.93 12.41 -4.52
CA ASP A 69 -1.36 12.52 -3.18
C ASP A 69 -0.96 11.11 -2.70
N TYR A 70 0.12 10.59 -3.26
CA TYR A 70 0.59 9.22 -2.99
C TYR A 70 1.09 9.06 -1.56
N LEU A 71 1.66 10.13 -1.00
CA LEU A 71 2.25 10.12 0.33
C LEU A 71 1.16 9.93 1.40
N ALA A 72 0.06 10.68 1.30
CA ALA A 72 -1.08 10.46 2.18
C ALA A 72 -1.74 9.09 1.92
N ALA A 73 -1.79 8.63 0.67
CA ALA A 73 -2.35 7.31 0.34
C ALA A 73 -1.54 6.17 0.98
N ALA A 74 -0.20 6.23 0.93
CA ALA A 74 0.69 5.24 1.54
C ALA A 74 0.50 5.14 3.05
N LYS A 75 0.29 6.28 3.74
CA LYS A 75 0.00 6.32 5.19
C LYS A 75 -1.30 5.60 5.52
N VAL A 76 -2.38 5.89 4.80
CA VAL A 76 -3.66 5.20 5.04
C VAL A 76 -3.54 3.71 4.72
N LEU A 77 -2.87 3.35 3.62
CA LEU A 77 -2.65 1.95 3.23
C LEU A 77 -1.92 1.13 4.30
N SER A 78 -0.97 1.73 5.01
CA SER A 78 -0.23 1.03 6.08
C SER A 78 -1.14 0.58 7.24
N SER A 79 -2.31 1.21 7.40
CA SER A 79 -3.31 0.83 8.41
C SER A 79 -4.39 -0.14 7.89
N CYS A 80 -4.39 -0.44 6.57
CA CYS A 80 -5.44 -1.23 5.91
C CYS A 80 -5.16 -2.74 5.86
N SER A 81 -4.29 -3.28 6.72
CA SER A 81 -4.01 -4.72 6.75
C SER A 81 -5.16 -5.49 7.38
N THR A 82 -5.72 -6.46 6.65
CA THR A 82 -6.79 -7.32 7.15
C THR A 82 -6.57 -8.77 6.74
N ASP A 83 -6.95 -9.72 7.61
CA ASP A 83 -6.92 -11.15 7.34
C ASP A 83 -8.29 -11.71 6.92
N THR A 84 -9.27 -10.84 6.71
CA THR A 84 -10.65 -11.19 6.34
C THR A 84 -10.92 -10.87 4.88
N SER A 85 -11.71 -11.71 4.21
CA SER A 85 -12.17 -11.46 2.84
C SER A 85 -12.99 -10.16 2.74
N PHE A 86 -12.94 -9.53 1.57
CA PHE A 86 -13.58 -8.23 1.36
C PHE A 86 -15.09 -8.35 1.20
N THR A 87 -15.80 -7.40 1.80
CA THR A 87 -17.22 -7.17 1.55
C THR A 87 -17.46 -6.68 0.12
N ASP A 88 -18.70 -6.78 -0.37
CA ASP A 88 -19.07 -6.31 -1.72
C ASP A 88 -18.77 -4.82 -1.93
N GLU A 89 -18.93 -4.00 -0.89
CA GLU A 89 -18.63 -2.57 -0.92
C GLU A 89 -17.13 -2.32 -1.05
N GLU A 90 -16.30 -3.01 -0.26
CA GLU A 90 -14.84 -2.91 -0.33
C GLU A 90 -14.30 -3.35 -1.68
N ARG A 91 -14.80 -4.47 -2.19
CA ARG A 91 -14.43 -5.00 -3.51
C ARG A 91 -14.76 -4.00 -4.62
N TRP A 92 -15.92 -3.35 -4.54
CA TRP A 92 -16.27 -2.30 -5.49
C TRP A 92 -15.35 -1.07 -5.38
N ILE A 93 -15.01 -0.64 -4.17
CA ILE A 93 -14.10 0.50 -3.95
C ILE A 93 -12.69 0.19 -4.46
N VAL A 94 -12.18 -1.00 -4.17
CA VAL A 94 -10.88 -1.49 -4.63
C VAL A 94 -10.85 -1.55 -6.16
N LYS A 95 -11.94 -1.96 -6.81
CA LYS A 95 -12.07 -1.92 -8.28
C LYS A 95 -11.94 -0.52 -8.87
N LEU A 96 -12.31 0.55 -8.16
CA LEU A 96 -12.12 1.92 -8.65
C LEU A 96 -10.64 2.26 -8.87
N ILE A 97 -9.71 1.57 -8.20
CA ILE A 97 -8.27 1.80 -8.33
C ILE A 97 -7.76 1.40 -9.72
N GLU A 98 -8.45 0.50 -10.45
CA GLU A 98 -8.20 0.23 -11.87
C GLU A 98 -8.19 1.50 -12.72
N ARG A 99 -9.04 2.47 -12.37
CA ARG A 99 -9.13 3.76 -13.10
C ARG A 99 -7.87 4.62 -12.93
N THR A 100 -6.97 4.27 -12.01
CA THR A 100 -5.66 4.93 -11.81
C THR A 100 -4.51 4.30 -12.59
N LYS A 101 -4.73 3.19 -13.32
CA LYS A 101 -3.68 2.39 -13.97
C LYS A 101 -2.75 3.16 -14.91
N GLU A 102 -3.25 4.24 -15.49
CA GLU A 102 -2.51 5.06 -16.45
C GLU A 102 -1.47 5.96 -15.78
N ASP A 103 -1.60 6.15 -14.47
CA ASP A 103 -0.63 6.91 -13.71
C ASP A 103 0.69 6.14 -13.60
N SER A 104 1.73 6.70 -14.20
CA SER A 104 3.07 6.13 -14.26
C SER A 104 4.04 6.76 -13.25
N HIS A 105 3.54 7.41 -12.20
CA HIS A 105 4.39 7.95 -11.13
C HIS A 105 5.06 6.81 -10.32
N PRO A 106 6.35 6.93 -9.91
CA PRO A 106 7.02 5.92 -9.08
C PRO A 106 6.24 5.55 -7.83
N ASP A 107 5.76 6.56 -7.10
CA ASP A 107 4.98 6.35 -5.88
C ASP A 107 3.58 5.77 -6.14
N ALA A 108 3.02 5.99 -7.33
CA ALA A 108 1.75 5.37 -7.71
C ALA A 108 1.91 3.86 -7.86
N HIS A 109 2.98 3.41 -8.54
CA HIS A 109 3.29 1.98 -8.65
C HIS A 109 3.46 1.36 -7.26
N ALA A 110 4.19 2.03 -6.35
CA ALA A 110 4.41 1.51 -5.00
C ALA A 110 3.10 1.38 -4.19
N CYS A 111 2.21 2.38 -4.25
CA CYS A 111 0.91 2.32 -3.57
C CYS A 111 0.00 1.22 -4.14
N ARG A 112 -0.02 1.06 -5.47
CA ARG A 112 -0.82 0.00 -6.13
C ARG A 112 -0.29 -1.39 -5.81
N LEU A 113 1.03 -1.56 -5.77
CA LEU A 113 1.67 -2.81 -5.33
C LEU A 113 1.35 -3.12 -3.86
N ARG A 114 1.43 -2.13 -2.97
CA ARG A 114 1.06 -2.30 -1.56
C ARG A 114 -0.38 -2.79 -1.41
N LEU A 115 -1.31 -2.17 -2.13
CA LEU A 115 -2.70 -2.63 -2.17
C LEU A 115 -2.81 -4.07 -2.70
N ALA A 116 -2.10 -4.42 -3.77
CA ALA A 116 -2.10 -5.78 -4.30
C ALA A 116 -1.58 -6.81 -3.27
N GLY A 117 -0.63 -6.41 -2.41
CA GLY A 117 -0.18 -7.21 -1.28
C GLY A 117 -1.29 -7.46 -0.26
N ILE A 118 -2.06 -6.43 0.08
CA ILE A 118 -3.23 -6.54 0.97
C ILE A 118 -4.29 -7.48 0.36
N CYS A 119 -4.60 -7.30 -0.93
CA CYS A 119 -5.53 -8.18 -1.65
C CYS A 119 -5.07 -9.65 -1.61
N LYS A 120 -3.77 -9.90 -1.83
CA LYS A 120 -3.19 -11.24 -1.77
C LYS A 120 -3.31 -11.87 -0.38
N GLY A 121 -3.13 -11.09 0.69
CA GLY A 121 -3.34 -11.56 2.07
C GLY A 121 -4.78 -11.99 2.34
N CYS A 122 -5.76 -11.31 1.73
CA CYS A 122 -7.18 -11.62 1.88
C CYS A 122 -7.70 -12.72 0.93
N SER A 123 -6.82 -13.35 0.14
CA SER A 123 -7.19 -14.26 -0.97
C SER A 123 -8.10 -13.63 -2.02
N GLU A 124 -7.97 -12.32 -2.23
CA GLU A 124 -8.75 -11.54 -3.20
C GLU A 124 -7.94 -11.19 -4.44
N GLU A 125 -8.62 -11.08 -5.59
CA GLU A 125 -7.97 -10.66 -6.83
C GLU A 125 -7.63 -9.16 -6.77
N ALA A 126 -6.37 -8.84 -7.05
CA ALA A 126 -5.92 -7.47 -7.07
C ALA A 126 -6.50 -6.74 -8.30
N PRO A 127 -7.02 -5.51 -8.15
CA PRO A 127 -7.57 -4.73 -9.26
C PRO A 127 -6.49 -4.29 -10.27
N VAL A 128 -5.21 -4.37 -9.92
CA VAL A 128 -4.11 -3.85 -10.74
C VAL A 128 -3.23 -4.98 -11.26
N GLU A 129 -2.71 -4.81 -12.48
CA GLU A 129 -1.73 -5.73 -13.06
C GLU A 129 -0.38 -5.65 -12.32
N VAL A 130 -0.20 -6.57 -11.38
CA VAL A 130 0.98 -6.63 -10.49
C VAL A 130 2.30 -6.68 -11.26
N LYS A 131 2.34 -7.36 -12.42
CA LYS A 131 3.56 -7.50 -13.23
C LYS A 131 4.04 -6.17 -13.80
N SER A 132 3.14 -5.44 -14.47
CA SER A 132 3.44 -4.13 -15.08
C SER A 132 3.87 -3.11 -14.02
N ASP A 133 3.16 -3.08 -12.88
CA ASP A 133 3.51 -2.18 -11.79
C ASP A 133 4.82 -2.55 -11.10
N LYS A 134 5.13 -3.84 -10.98
CA LYS A 134 6.42 -4.31 -10.46
C LYS A 134 7.57 -3.83 -11.34
N GLU A 135 7.46 -3.98 -12.65
CA GLU A 135 8.47 -3.48 -13.60
C GLU A 135 8.64 -1.96 -13.51
N GLY A 136 7.53 -1.22 -13.44
CA GLY A 136 7.51 0.23 -13.27
C GLY A 136 8.16 0.69 -11.96
N TYR A 137 7.89 -0.01 -10.86
CA TYR A 137 8.48 0.23 -9.55
C TYR A 137 9.99 -0.02 -9.55
N LEU A 138 10.44 -1.18 -10.06
CA LEU A 138 11.87 -1.53 -10.11
C LEU A 138 12.66 -0.56 -10.98
N LYS A 139 12.13 -0.19 -12.16
CA LYS A 139 12.77 0.76 -13.07
C LYS A 139 12.95 2.15 -12.43
N LYS A 140 12.06 2.55 -11.53
CA LYS A 140 12.05 3.88 -10.90
C LYS A 140 12.36 3.84 -9.41
N TYR A 141 12.90 2.73 -8.90
CA TYR A 141 13.14 2.51 -7.47
C TYR A 141 13.90 3.66 -6.78
N PRO A 142 14.96 4.26 -7.37
CA PRO A 142 15.66 5.38 -6.76
C PRO A 142 14.79 6.63 -6.56
N HIS A 143 13.72 6.77 -7.36
CA HIS A 143 12.80 7.91 -7.34
C HIS A 143 11.54 7.66 -6.50
N VAL A 144 11.42 6.47 -5.88
CA VAL A 144 10.31 6.19 -4.97
C VAL A 144 10.58 6.88 -3.63
N SER A 145 9.61 7.69 -3.20
CA SER A 145 9.58 8.34 -1.91
C SER A 145 9.64 7.32 -0.78
N VAL A 146 10.42 7.61 0.27
CA VAL A 146 10.67 6.66 1.37
C VAL A 146 9.38 6.16 2.02
N GLU A 147 8.39 7.03 2.21
CA GLU A 147 7.10 6.65 2.81
C GLU A 147 6.26 5.72 1.92
N CYS A 148 6.47 5.78 0.60
CA CYS A 148 5.76 4.95 -0.38
C CYS A 148 6.49 3.63 -0.67
N ARG A 149 7.76 3.48 -0.27
CA ARG A 149 8.55 2.26 -0.52
C ARG A 149 7.92 1.07 0.18
N LEU A 150 7.93 -0.07 -0.52
CA LEU A 150 7.50 -1.34 0.03
C LEU A 150 8.49 -1.80 1.09
N THR A 151 7.95 -2.39 2.14
CA THR A 151 8.72 -3.12 3.15
C THR A 151 9.19 -4.45 2.58
N LEU A 152 10.21 -5.05 3.20
CA LEU A 152 10.74 -6.32 2.73
C LEU A 152 9.67 -7.43 2.74
N ASP A 153 8.82 -7.45 3.75
CA ASP A 153 7.74 -8.44 3.85
C ASP A 153 6.74 -8.28 2.70
N GLU A 154 6.38 -7.05 2.34
CA GLU A 154 5.52 -6.76 1.18
C GLU A 154 6.20 -7.17 -0.14
N GLU A 155 7.50 -6.89 -0.30
CA GLU A 155 8.28 -7.29 -1.48
C GLU A 155 8.37 -8.82 -1.60
N ILE A 156 8.48 -9.54 -0.48
CA ILE A 156 8.46 -11.02 -0.44
C ILE A 156 7.09 -11.56 -0.83
N VAL A 157 6.02 -11.04 -0.23
CA VAL A 157 4.65 -11.44 -0.53
C VAL A 157 4.34 -11.25 -2.01
N LEU A 158 4.82 -10.15 -2.60
CA LEU A 158 4.64 -9.85 -4.03
C LEU A 158 5.66 -10.56 -4.94
N GLY A 159 6.65 -11.25 -4.38
CA GLY A 159 7.71 -11.92 -5.12
C GLY A 159 8.53 -10.94 -5.97
N ILE A 160 8.78 -9.73 -5.48
CA ILE A 160 9.47 -8.66 -6.21
C ILE A 160 10.95 -9.00 -6.39
N ASP A 161 11.61 -9.34 -5.29
CA ASP A 161 13.06 -9.59 -5.26
C ASP A 161 13.36 -11.01 -4.78
N GLY A 162 13.67 -11.92 -5.72
CA GLY A 162 14.22 -13.24 -5.39
C GLY A 162 15.67 -13.18 -4.92
N ASP A 163 16.48 -12.26 -5.48
CA ASP A 163 17.91 -12.16 -5.18
C ASP A 163 18.19 -11.42 -3.88
N ARG A 164 17.49 -10.32 -3.62
CA ARG A 164 17.59 -9.57 -2.36
C ARG A 164 17.13 -10.41 -1.17
N LEU A 165 16.09 -11.23 -1.37
CA LEU A 165 15.63 -12.23 -0.41
C LEU A 165 16.72 -13.25 -0.07
N ARG A 166 17.48 -13.73 -1.06
CA ARG A 166 18.63 -14.63 -0.82
C ARG A 166 19.70 -13.96 0.02
N TYR A 167 20.02 -12.69 -0.24
CA TYR A 167 20.96 -11.93 0.58
C TYR A 167 20.46 -11.78 2.03
N PHE A 168 19.20 -11.39 2.23
CA PHE A 168 18.63 -11.28 3.58
C PHE A 168 18.62 -12.62 4.32
N GLN A 169 18.19 -13.70 3.69
CA GLN A 169 18.23 -15.05 4.26
C GLN A 169 19.65 -15.47 4.62
N ALA A 170 20.63 -15.17 3.78
CA ALA A 170 22.04 -15.45 4.05
C ALA A 170 22.58 -14.64 5.24
N VAL A 171 22.23 -13.34 5.35
CA VAL A 171 22.61 -12.49 6.48
C VAL A 171 21.93 -12.94 7.78
N GLU A 172 20.65 -13.32 7.73
CA GLU A 172 19.92 -13.82 8.89
C GLU A 172 20.51 -15.15 9.40
N GLN A 173 20.84 -16.08 8.49
CA GLN A 173 21.53 -17.32 8.82
C GLN A 173 22.91 -17.06 9.44
N ALA A 174 23.69 -16.13 8.86
CA ALA A 174 25.00 -15.74 9.40
C ALA A 174 24.89 -15.08 10.78
N SER A 175 23.85 -14.28 11.02
CA SER A 175 23.57 -13.66 12.32
C SER A 175 23.19 -14.70 13.38
N ARG A 176 22.37 -15.70 13.03
CA ARG A 176 22.02 -16.82 13.93
C ARG A 176 23.24 -17.67 14.29
N LEU A 177 24.13 -17.93 13.32
CA LEU A 177 25.40 -18.61 13.56
C LEU A 177 26.31 -17.79 14.48
N ASN A 178 26.38 -16.48 14.31
CA ASN A 178 27.17 -15.61 15.21
C ASN A 178 26.60 -15.53 16.63
N LYS A 179 25.28 -15.61 16.82
CA LYS A 179 24.67 -15.73 18.16
C LYS A 179 24.98 -17.06 18.86
N SER A 180 25.30 -18.12 18.10
CA SER A 180 25.74 -19.40 18.66
C SER A 180 27.23 -19.42 19.05
N LEU A 181 27.97 -18.36 18.72
CA LEU A 181 29.36 -18.11 19.12
C LEU A 181 29.41 -17.15 20.32
N ASP A 182 28.61 -17.41 21.36
CA ASP A 182 28.93 -16.88 22.68
C ASP A 182 30.21 -17.59 23.15
N PHE A 183 31.33 -16.87 23.05
CA PHE A 183 32.63 -17.36 23.52
C PHE A 183 32.49 -17.77 24.99
N PRO A 184 32.90 -18.99 25.39
CA PRO A 184 32.89 -19.37 26.79
C PRO A 184 33.74 -18.34 27.54
N ALA A 185 33.18 -17.74 28.59
CA ALA A 185 33.89 -16.83 29.48
C ALA A 185 35.16 -17.54 29.97
N GLY A 186 36.30 -17.21 29.34
CA GLY A 186 37.58 -17.80 29.70
C GLY A 186 37.87 -17.47 31.16
N PRO A 187 38.32 -18.44 31.98
CA PRO A 187 38.59 -18.17 33.38
C PRO A 187 39.74 -17.15 33.47
N CYS A 188 39.41 -15.94 33.93
CA CYS A 188 40.40 -14.93 34.31
C CYS A 188 41.26 -15.50 35.43
N ARG A 189 42.42 -16.06 35.08
CA ARG A 189 43.41 -16.56 36.02
C ARG A 189 44.11 -15.37 36.67
N ALA A 190 43.57 -14.90 37.78
CA ALA A 190 44.25 -13.97 38.67
C ALA A 190 45.53 -14.66 39.18
N LYS A 191 46.70 -14.12 38.81
CA LYS A 191 47.98 -14.50 39.39
C LYS A 191 47.96 -14.09 40.87
N GLN A 192 48.07 -15.06 41.77
CA GLN A 192 48.44 -14.84 43.17
C GLN A 192 49.86 -15.38 43.38
N GLY A 193 50.68 -14.58 44.07
CA GLY A 193 51.97 -15.00 44.64
C GLY A 193 53.17 -14.73 43.76
#